data_AF-A0A8S4AD30-F1
#
_entry.id   AF-A0A8S4AD30-F1
#
_cell.length_a   1.000
_cell.length_b   1.000
_cell.length_c   1.000
_cell.angle_alpha   90.00
_cell.angle_beta   90.00
_cell.angle_gamma   90.00
#
_symmetry.space_group_name_H-M   'P 1'
#
loop_
_entity.id
_entity.type
_entity.pdbx_description
1 polymer ?
#
loop_
_entity_poly.entity_id
_entity_poly.type
_entity_poly.pdbx_seq_one_letter_code
_entity_poly.pdbx_strand_id
1 'polypeptide(L)'
;MKLYKGQPGGLDLTPILLKARTGKRFWFETCWLAVSLLSVCSSHPSQHMLLKEEAADVYDELWAASEDIAQMTLKLPFLEHMQSGDLQADDYVNFMIQDINYLLKVTDMLKEMSQKVKQEDIKKFMKNRFESYKKFGEMMLKQFNLKGVSEIKPIPAMEKYLSDYRTIMEKEEPIYFAVSLLPCSRLWLWLANQLKETYCNAYFIWKKNNMHGNPEKHYRNLLNANLKTNDQIQRAVEIFRQQMQNEHNFFAASLDEKVHLFRLSTSVILQKQPLSVSLYDTTVPRLRRCSAKMESGKWFWFESCLMAVCLLSMSSGLLLDDAHGVLYSSSQKKGSFGVDTDIYDRLWSSNFDIAVQTLKLPFLNHMKHGDLQSDYYVNFMIQDINYLLEVTDMLEEMTNKPIADEDMKEFFQGRYKSYKEFSELMLDQFNLKGVSEIKPIPAMEKYLSDYRTIMEKEEPIYFAVSLLPCSRLWLWLANHLDISYGNAYFIWKKNNMHGDPEEHYRKLLDNHLTTKDQKKRANEIFRQQMQNEHNFFAASLDE
;
A
#
# COMPACT_ATOMS: atom_id res chain seq x y z
N MET A 1 -13.03 -19.54 -25.23
CA MET A 1 -13.89 -20.70 -25.56
C MET A 1 -13.62 -21.18 -26.98
N LYS A 2 -12.76 -22.20 -27.15
CA LYS A 2 -12.68 -23.10 -28.31
C LYS A 2 -11.95 -24.36 -27.84
N LEU A 3 -12.49 -25.54 -28.13
CA LEU A 3 -12.07 -26.81 -27.55
C LEU A 3 -10.97 -27.48 -28.39
N TYR A 4 -10.01 -28.12 -27.71
CA TYR A 4 -9.24 -29.24 -28.24
C TYR A 4 -9.21 -30.36 -27.19
N LYS A 5 -9.53 -31.58 -27.62
CA LYS A 5 -9.39 -32.83 -26.84
C LYS A 5 -8.29 -33.67 -27.49
N GLY A 6 -7.44 -34.34 -26.70
CA GLY A 6 -6.28 -35.04 -27.28
C GLY A 6 -5.47 -36.03 -26.42
N GLN A 7 -6.06 -36.64 -25.38
CA GLN A 7 -5.60 -37.88 -24.72
C GLN A 7 -4.16 -37.98 -24.11
N PRO A 8 -3.88 -38.99 -23.25
CA PRO A 8 -2.87 -38.85 -22.20
C PRO A 8 -1.54 -39.56 -22.47
N GLY A 9 -0.45 -38.93 -22.03
CA GLY A 9 0.84 -39.58 -21.77
C GLY A 9 1.18 -39.45 -20.29
N GLY A 10 1.34 -40.57 -19.60
CA GLY A 10 1.83 -40.57 -18.22
C GLY A 10 3.32 -40.26 -18.17
N LEU A 11 3.74 -39.42 -17.22
CA LEU A 11 5.14 -39.17 -16.91
C LEU A 11 5.44 -39.60 -15.48
N ASP A 12 6.32 -40.59 -15.39
CA ASP A 12 6.91 -41.13 -14.17
C ASP A 12 7.78 -40.05 -13.49
N LEU A 13 7.59 -39.83 -12.20
CA LEU A 13 8.32 -38.85 -11.40
C LEU A 13 9.19 -39.55 -10.35
N THR A 14 10.36 -40.02 -10.77
CA THR A 14 11.47 -40.36 -9.87
C THR A 14 12.47 -39.20 -9.77
N PRO A 15 13.06 -38.90 -8.59
CA PRO A 15 13.82 -37.66 -8.40
C PRO A 15 15.26 -37.79 -8.92
N ILE A 16 15.72 -36.82 -9.70
CA ILE A 16 17.13 -36.73 -10.13
C ILE A 16 17.98 -36.19 -8.99
N LEU A 17 18.76 -37.08 -8.38
CA LEU A 17 19.84 -36.77 -7.44
C LEU A 17 20.95 -35.96 -8.13
N LEU A 18 21.09 -34.68 -7.76
CA LEU A 18 22.16 -33.82 -8.24
C LEU A 18 23.48 -34.15 -7.54
N LYS A 19 24.34 -34.86 -8.26
CA LYS A 19 25.60 -35.43 -7.74
C LYS A 19 26.70 -34.38 -7.76
N ALA A 20 27.06 -33.83 -6.60
CA ALA A 20 28.22 -32.94 -6.47
C ALA A 20 29.50 -33.64 -6.96
N ARG A 21 30.33 -32.94 -7.74
CA ARG A 21 31.65 -33.44 -8.15
C ARG A 21 32.72 -32.35 -8.03
N THR A 22 33.79 -32.73 -7.37
CA THR A 22 34.86 -31.86 -6.88
C THR A 22 35.97 -31.61 -7.90
N GLY A 23 36.42 -30.35 -7.99
CA GLY A 23 37.83 -29.99 -8.11
C GLY A 23 38.50 -30.04 -9.49
N LYS A 24 39.15 -28.93 -9.87
CA LYS A 24 40.60 -28.76 -9.67
C LYS A 24 41.02 -27.29 -9.84
N ARG A 25 42.12 -26.92 -9.17
CA ARG A 25 42.80 -25.62 -9.28
C ARG A 25 43.54 -25.53 -10.62
N PHE A 26 43.68 -24.33 -11.17
CA PHE A 26 44.88 -23.93 -11.92
C PHE A 26 45.21 -22.46 -11.66
N TRP A 27 46.50 -22.14 -11.64
CA TRP A 27 47.07 -20.82 -11.42
C TRP A 27 47.20 -20.03 -12.73
N PHE A 28 47.20 -18.68 -12.67
CA PHE A 28 48.38 -17.89 -13.06
C PHE A 28 48.30 -16.41 -12.69
N GLU A 29 49.48 -15.83 -12.50
CA GLU A 29 49.82 -14.42 -12.29
C GLU A 29 50.43 -13.84 -13.60
N THR A 30 50.66 -12.55 -13.83
CA THR A 30 50.63 -11.34 -12.97
C THR A 30 50.31 -10.11 -13.84
N CYS A 31 50.38 -8.92 -13.22
CA CYS A 31 50.66 -7.58 -13.77
C CYS A 31 51.32 -7.44 -15.17
N TRP A 32 51.13 -6.27 -15.80
CA TRP A 32 52.20 -5.27 -16.02
C TRP A 32 51.61 -3.88 -16.33
N LEU A 33 52.40 -2.82 -16.12
CA LEU A 33 51.97 -1.41 -16.15
C LEU A 33 52.95 -0.57 -17.00
N ALA A 34 52.41 0.36 -17.81
CA ALA A 34 53.04 1.56 -18.39
C ALA A 34 54.36 1.47 -19.21
N VAL A 35 54.43 2.26 -20.30
CA VAL A 35 55.45 3.31 -20.56
C VAL A 35 54.99 4.15 -21.78
N SER A 36 55.38 5.42 -21.81
CA SER A 36 54.84 6.48 -22.68
C SER A 36 55.66 6.77 -23.95
N LEU A 37 55.07 7.58 -24.84
CA LEU A 37 55.73 8.53 -25.76
C LEU A 37 56.71 8.01 -26.82
N LEU A 38 56.34 8.17 -28.09
CA LEU A 38 57.22 8.83 -29.07
C LEU A 38 56.39 9.60 -30.11
N SER A 39 56.90 10.78 -30.51
CA SER A 39 56.32 11.65 -31.54
C SER A 39 57.01 11.40 -32.88
N VAL A 40 56.24 11.25 -33.95
CA VAL A 40 56.72 11.40 -35.33
C VAL A 40 55.69 12.18 -36.13
N CYS A 41 56.11 13.31 -36.70
CA CYS A 41 55.28 14.12 -37.58
C CYS A 41 55.12 13.46 -38.95
N SER A 42 53.87 13.20 -39.36
CA SER A 42 53.52 12.81 -40.73
C SER A 42 52.37 13.68 -41.23
N SER A 43 52.71 14.75 -41.93
CA SER A 43 51.75 15.58 -42.64
C SER A 43 51.03 14.74 -43.70
N HIS A 44 49.72 14.53 -43.55
CA HIS A 44 48.85 13.99 -44.59
C HIS A 44 47.88 15.08 -45.06
N PRO A 45 47.60 15.17 -46.37
CA PRO A 45 46.78 16.24 -46.93
C PRO A 45 45.31 16.08 -46.53
N SER A 46 44.67 17.20 -46.25
CA SER A 46 43.28 17.30 -45.82
C SER A 46 42.31 16.68 -46.85
N GLN A 47 41.95 15.41 -46.66
CA GLN A 47 40.69 14.92 -47.20
C GLN A 47 39.56 15.59 -46.44
N HIS A 48 38.85 16.50 -47.10
CA HIS A 48 37.49 16.86 -46.70
C HIS A 48 36.62 15.61 -46.81
N MET A 49 36.59 14.79 -45.76
CA MET A 49 35.45 13.95 -45.49
C MET A 49 34.26 14.89 -45.33
N LEU A 50 33.39 14.89 -46.34
CA LEU A 50 31.97 15.14 -46.13
C LEU A 50 31.49 14.04 -45.19
N LEU A 51 31.69 14.25 -43.89
CA LEU A 51 30.94 13.59 -42.85
C LEU A 51 29.48 13.91 -43.16
N LYS A 52 28.82 12.94 -43.77
CA LYS A 52 27.37 12.89 -43.87
C LYS A 52 26.90 12.91 -42.42
N GLU A 53 26.37 14.04 -41.95
CA GLU A 53 25.76 14.12 -40.62
C GLU A 53 24.75 12.97 -40.54
N GLU A 54 25.08 11.96 -39.73
CA GLU A 54 24.09 10.97 -39.36
C GLU A 54 23.03 11.74 -38.59
N ALA A 55 21.83 11.81 -39.16
CA ALA A 55 20.72 12.54 -38.58
C ALA A 55 20.55 12.06 -37.13
N ALA A 56 20.65 12.99 -36.18
CA ALA A 56 20.68 12.68 -34.76
C ALA A 56 19.49 11.78 -34.40
N ASP A 57 19.78 10.70 -33.66
CA ASP A 57 18.75 9.75 -33.29
C ASP A 57 17.95 10.29 -32.10
N VAL A 58 16.87 11.00 -32.44
CA VAL A 58 16.03 11.77 -31.50
C VAL A 58 15.61 10.92 -30.31
N TYR A 59 15.34 9.62 -30.51
CA TYR A 59 14.95 8.73 -29.41
C TYR A 59 16.01 8.62 -28.30
N ASP A 60 17.30 8.59 -28.66
CA ASP A 60 18.39 8.53 -27.69
C ASP A 60 18.88 9.92 -27.26
N GLU A 61 18.76 10.94 -28.11
CA GLU A 61 19.00 12.33 -27.74
C GLU A 61 18.07 12.78 -26.59
N LEU A 62 16.77 12.50 -26.68
CA LEU A 62 15.80 12.79 -25.62
C LEU A 62 16.18 12.18 -24.27
N TRP A 63 16.71 10.95 -24.28
CA TRP A 63 17.12 10.23 -23.07
C TRP A 63 18.45 10.74 -22.53
N ALA A 64 19.47 10.89 -23.37
CA ALA A 64 20.77 11.42 -22.98
C ALA A 64 20.63 12.84 -22.39
N ALA A 65 19.75 13.66 -22.97
CA ALA A 65 19.38 14.97 -22.47
C ALA A 65 18.54 14.95 -21.18
N SER A 66 18.24 13.79 -20.58
CA SER A 66 17.37 13.63 -19.39
C SER A 66 17.83 12.58 -18.38
N GLU A 67 19.01 12.00 -18.57
CA GLU A 67 19.54 10.94 -17.71
C GLU A 67 19.82 11.43 -16.28
N ASP A 68 20.13 12.71 -16.10
CA ASP A 68 20.22 13.37 -14.79
C ASP A 68 18.96 13.15 -13.94
N ILE A 69 17.77 13.31 -14.53
CA ILE A 69 16.50 13.12 -13.83
C ILE A 69 16.29 11.64 -13.50
N ALA A 70 16.64 10.71 -14.40
CA ALA A 70 16.56 9.27 -14.13
C ALA A 70 17.45 8.86 -12.95
N GLN A 71 18.69 9.38 -12.92
CA GLN A 71 19.67 9.15 -11.85
C GLN A 71 19.28 9.82 -10.53
N MET A 72 18.52 10.91 -10.56
CA MET A 72 17.90 11.52 -9.37
C MET A 72 16.72 10.66 -8.86
N THR A 73 15.84 10.20 -9.76
CA THR A 73 14.69 9.35 -9.41
C THR A 73 15.13 8.04 -8.76
N LEU A 74 16.16 7.37 -9.27
CA LEU A 74 16.71 6.13 -8.71
C LEU A 74 17.17 6.25 -7.25
N LYS A 75 17.50 7.47 -6.80
CA LYS A 75 17.98 7.79 -5.43
C LYS A 75 16.87 8.37 -4.54
N LEU A 76 15.61 8.29 -4.96
CA LEU A 76 14.50 8.69 -4.11
C LEU A 76 14.31 7.66 -2.99
N PRO A 77 14.08 8.09 -1.74
CA PRO A 77 13.86 7.19 -0.60
C PRO A 77 12.80 6.12 -0.87
N PHE A 78 11.73 6.43 -1.61
CA PHE A 78 10.73 5.44 -2.03
C PHE A 78 11.35 4.22 -2.75
N LEU A 79 12.23 4.46 -3.73
CA LEU A 79 12.90 3.38 -4.49
C LEU A 79 14.04 2.73 -3.71
N GLU A 80 14.74 3.48 -2.85
CA GLU A 80 15.75 2.90 -1.97
C GLU A 80 15.13 1.92 -0.96
N HIS A 81 14.02 2.31 -0.33
CA HIS A 81 13.24 1.46 0.57
C HIS A 81 12.56 0.29 -0.16
N MET A 82 12.08 0.50 -1.40
CA MET A 82 11.52 -0.57 -2.23
C MET A 82 12.60 -1.62 -2.57
N GLN A 83 13.81 -1.20 -2.92
CA GLN A 83 14.94 -2.10 -3.17
C GLN A 83 15.40 -2.84 -1.90
N SER A 84 15.39 -2.15 -0.77
CA SER A 84 15.71 -2.67 0.56
C SER A 84 14.69 -3.72 1.04
N GLY A 85 13.40 -3.51 0.73
CA GLY A 85 12.29 -4.35 1.18
C GLY A 85 11.63 -3.86 2.48
N ASP A 86 11.98 -2.66 2.94
CA ASP A 86 11.47 -2.04 4.17
C ASP A 86 10.53 -0.84 3.92
N LEU A 87 10.29 -0.46 2.65
CA LEU A 87 9.18 0.43 2.27
C LEU A 87 7.90 -0.08 2.94
N GLN A 88 7.11 0.81 3.51
CA GLN A 88 5.90 0.38 4.20
C GLN A 88 4.79 0.11 3.18
N ALA A 89 4.09 -1.01 3.35
CA ALA A 89 3.17 -1.52 2.35
C ALA A 89 2.00 -0.55 2.06
N ASP A 90 1.54 0.21 3.06
CA ASP A 90 0.54 1.27 2.93
C ASP A 90 0.95 2.40 1.97
N ASP A 91 2.25 2.69 1.85
CA ASP A 91 2.77 3.71 0.94
C ASP A 91 2.84 3.18 -0.50
N TYR A 92 3.15 1.89 -0.67
CA TYR A 92 3.01 1.21 -1.97
C TYR A 92 1.54 1.08 -2.41
N VAL A 93 0.60 0.85 -1.48
CA VAL A 93 -0.85 0.87 -1.80
C VAL A 93 -1.27 2.23 -2.35
N ASN A 94 -0.82 3.33 -1.72
CA ASN A 94 -1.05 4.67 -2.22
C ASN A 94 -0.46 4.89 -3.63
N PHE A 95 0.80 4.51 -3.84
CA PHE A 95 1.46 4.56 -5.15
C PHE A 95 0.64 3.81 -6.22
N MET A 96 0.23 2.57 -5.95
CA MET A 96 -0.53 1.75 -6.91
C MET A 96 -1.92 2.32 -7.21
N ILE A 97 -2.64 2.86 -6.22
CA ILE A 97 -3.93 3.54 -6.44
C ILE A 97 -3.75 4.72 -7.40
N GLN A 98 -2.70 5.53 -7.22
CA GLN A 98 -2.41 6.67 -8.10
C GLN A 98 -1.99 6.23 -9.51
N ASP A 99 -1.20 5.16 -9.65
CA ASP A 99 -0.79 4.61 -10.97
C ASP A 99 -1.98 4.01 -11.75
N ILE A 100 -2.91 3.33 -11.09
CA ILE A 100 -4.13 2.83 -11.75
C ILE A 100 -4.99 3.99 -12.24
N ASN A 101 -5.12 5.07 -11.45
CA ASN A 101 -5.78 6.29 -11.90
C ASN A 101 -5.06 6.92 -13.11
N TYR A 102 -3.73 7.09 -13.04
CA TYR A 102 -2.90 7.57 -14.15
C TYR A 102 -3.16 6.79 -15.44
N LEU A 103 -3.03 5.46 -15.38
CA LEU A 103 -3.19 4.55 -16.50
C LEU A 103 -4.53 4.74 -17.21
N LEU A 104 -5.64 4.81 -16.47
CA LEU A 104 -6.96 4.97 -17.08
C LEU A 104 -7.19 6.39 -17.62
N LYS A 105 -6.72 7.45 -16.94
CA LYS A 105 -6.82 8.82 -17.47
C LYS A 105 -6.01 9.01 -18.75
N VAL A 106 -4.81 8.45 -18.82
CA VAL A 106 -3.98 8.45 -20.04
C VAL A 106 -4.58 7.55 -21.13
N THR A 107 -5.27 6.46 -20.77
CA THR A 107 -6.05 5.64 -21.72
C THR A 107 -7.14 6.45 -22.41
N ASP A 108 -7.89 7.28 -21.68
CA ASP A 108 -8.92 8.16 -22.25
C ASP A 108 -8.30 9.26 -23.14
N MET A 109 -7.17 9.83 -22.75
CA MET A 109 -6.42 10.80 -23.57
C MET A 109 -5.92 10.18 -24.88
N LEU A 110 -5.38 8.96 -24.83
CA LEU A 110 -4.98 8.18 -26.01
C LEU A 110 -6.16 7.88 -26.94
N LYS A 111 -7.33 7.57 -26.38
CA LYS A 111 -8.58 7.39 -27.13
C LYS A 111 -8.95 8.66 -27.89
N GLU A 112 -8.97 9.81 -27.21
CA GLU A 112 -9.24 11.12 -27.82
C GLU A 112 -8.25 11.44 -28.95
N MET A 113 -6.94 11.29 -28.69
CA MET A 113 -5.90 11.55 -29.69
C MET A 113 -5.99 10.60 -30.90
N SER A 114 -6.35 9.33 -30.71
CA SER A 114 -6.57 8.39 -31.81
C SER A 114 -7.71 8.79 -32.77
N GLN A 115 -8.63 9.65 -32.30
CA GLN A 115 -9.76 10.19 -33.07
C GLN A 115 -9.46 11.58 -33.66
N LYS A 116 -8.76 12.44 -32.90
CA LYS A 116 -8.41 13.83 -33.27
C LYS A 116 -7.31 13.91 -34.33
N VAL A 117 -6.33 13.01 -34.29
CA VAL A 117 -5.12 13.08 -35.13
C VAL A 117 -5.42 12.68 -36.58
N LYS A 118 -5.03 13.54 -37.53
CA LYS A 118 -5.22 13.32 -38.98
C LYS A 118 -4.04 12.66 -39.67
N GLN A 119 -2.82 12.83 -39.14
CA GLN A 119 -1.62 12.27 -39.74
C GLN A 119 -1.54 10.76 -39.47
N GLU A 120 -1.49 9.94 -40.52
CA GLU A 120 -1.83 8.52 -40.42
C GLU A 120 -0.82 7.67 -39.64
N ASP A 121 0.48 7.97 -39.66
CA ASP A 121 1.49 7.28 -38.85
C ASP A 121 1.32 7.58 -37.34
N ILE A 122 1.16 8.86 -36.98
CA ILE A 122 0.90 9.27 -35.59
C ILE A 122 -0.46 8.74 -35.11
N LYS A 123 -1.51 8.83 -35.93
CA LYS A 123 -2.85 8.31 -35.62
C LYS A 123 -2.82 6.79 -35.38
N LYS A 124 -2.11 6.04 -36.23
CA LYS A 124 -1.88 4.60 -36.06
C LYS A 124 -1.11 4.32 -34.77
N PHE A 125 -0.09 5.10 -34.45
CA PHE A 125 0.61 5.01 -33.17
C PHE A 125 -0.35 5.23 -31.98
N MET A 126 -1.12 6.32 -31.97
CA MET A 126 -2.06 6.64 -30.90
C MET A 126 -3.12 5.54 -30.72
N LYS A 127 -3.68 5.00 -31.82
CA LYS A 127 -4.61 3.88 -31.77
C LYS A 127 -3.97 2.62 -31.17
N ASN A 128 -2.77 2.26 -31.60
CA ASN A 128 -2.06 1.10 -31.07
C ASN A 128 -1.73 1.26 -29.57
N ARG A 129 -1.34 2.47 -29.13
CA ARG A 129 -1.11 2.76 -27.70
C ARG A 129 -2.41 2.74 -26.92
N PHE A 130 -3.51 3.31 -27.42
CA PHE A 130 -4.85 3.20 -26.81
C PHE A 130 -5.26 1.74 -26.60
N GLU A 131 -5.17 0.89 -27.63
CA GLU A 131 -5.53 -0.53 -27.52
C GLU A 131 -4.65 -1.28 -26.50
N SER A 132 -3.36 -0.98 -26.46
CA SER A 132 -2.42 -1.52 -25.46
C SER A 132 -2.75 -1.06 -24.04
N TYR A 133 -2.98 0.24 -23.85
CA TYR A 133 -3.29 0.87 -22.57
C TYR A 133 -4.63 0.38 -22.03
N LYS A 134 -5.66 0.33 -22.88
CA LYS A 134 -6.98 -0.21 -22.54
C LYS A 134 -6.88 -1.65 -22.03
N LYS A 135 -6.17 -2.53 -22.76
CA LYS A 135 -6.00 -3.93 -22.34
C LYS A 135 -5.25 -4.04 -21.01
N PHE A 136 -4.23 -3.21 -20.79
CA PHE A 136 -3.49 -3.18 -19.54
C PHE A 136 -4.36 -2.63 -18.38
N GLY A 137 -5.12 -1.57 -18.61
CA GLY A 137 -6.08 -1.02 -17.64
C GLY A 137 -7.19 -2.01 -17.27
N GLU A 138 -7.77 -2.73 -18.23
CA GLU A 138 -8.74 -3.80 -17.97
C GLU A 138 -8.12 -4.94 -17.13
N MET A 139 -6.83 -5.25 -17.34
CA MET A 139 -6.10 -6.23 -16.55
C MET A 139 -5.83 -5.74 -15.12
N MET A 140 -5.37 -4.49 -14.95
CA MET A 140 -5.10 -3.88 -13.65
C MET A 140 -6.37 -3.73 -12.82
N LEU A 141 -7.46 -3.24 -13.41
CA LEU A 141 -8.78 -3.19 -12.78
C LEU A 141 -9.23 -4.58 -12.29
N LYS A 142 -9.05 -5.62 -13.11
CA LYS A 142 -9.35 -7.00 -12.69
C LYS A 142 -8.43 -7.45 -11.55
N GLN A 143 -7.13 -7.24 -11.67
CA GLN A 143 -6.12 -7.67 -10.70
C GLN A 143 -6.36 -7.06 -9.31
N PHE A 144 -6.73 -5.78 -9.23
CA PHE A 144 -6.97 -5.07 -7.97
C PHE A 144 -8.44 -4.99 -7.56
N ASN A 145 -9.31 -5.81 -8.18
CA ASN A 145 -10.74 -5.89 -7.90
C ASN A 145 -11.45 -4.52 -7.93
N LEU A 146 -11.17 -3.73 -8.98
CA LEU A 146 -11.77 -2.43 -9.24
C LEU A 146 -12.68 -2.46 -10.49
N LYS A 147 -13.73 -1.64 -10.48
CA LYS A 147 -14.66 -1.37 -11.59
C LYS A 147 -14.20 -0.14 -12.40
N GLY A 148 -13.50 0.78 -11.75
CA GLY A 148 -13.09 2.08 -12.29
C GLY A 148 -12.25 2.87 -11.29
N VAL A 149 -12.10 4.18 -11.54
CA VAL A 149 -11.23 5.09 -10.78
C VAL A 149 -11.91 6.42 -10.43
N SER A 150 -13.25 6.50 -10.51
CA SER A 150 -13.97 7.75 -10.23
C SER A 150 -13.82 8.19 -8.75
N GLU A 151 -13.72 7.22 -7.85
CA GLU A 151 -13.52 7.42 -6.40
C GLU A 151 -12.10 7.87 -6.03
N ILE A 152 -11.11 7.77 -6.92
CA ILE A 152 -9.73 8.15 -6.60
C ILE A 152 -9.61 9.68 -6.60
N LYS A 153 -8.99 10.22 -5.55
CA LYS A 153 -8.49 11.58 -5.44
C LYS A 153 -7.06 11.58 -6.00
N PRO A 154 -6.76 12.29 -7.11
CA PRO A 154 -5.37 12.41 -7.56
C PRO A 154 -4.56 13.22 -6.55
N ILE A 155 -3.35 12.78 -6.21
CA ILE A 155 -2.40 13.59 -5.41
C ILE A 155 -1.89 14.79 -6.25
N PRO A 156 -1.41 15.89 -5.64
CA PRO A 156 -1.01 17.10 -6.39
C PRO A 156 0.05 16.85 -7.49
N ALA A 157 0.99 15.91 -7.27
CA ALA A 157 1.95 15.51 -8.30
C ALA A 157 1.27 14.84 -9.51
N MET A 158 0.25 14.01 -9.25
CA MET A 158 -0.53 13.30 -10.27
C MET A 158 -1.50 14.25 -11.01
N GLU A 159 -2.14 15.19 -10.29
CA GLU A 159 -2.93 16.27 -10.91
C GLU A 159 -2.09 17.07 -11.90
N LYS A 160 -0.89 17.47 -11.49
CA LYS A 160 0.04 18.19 -12.36
C LYS A 160 0.45 17.34 -13.57
N TYR A 161 0.82 16.07 -13.37
CA TYR A 161 1.22 15.17 -14.46
C TYR A 161 0.10 15.05 -15.52
N LEU A 162 -1.14 14.81 -15.09
CA LEU A 162 -2.30 14.72 -15.99
C LEU A 162 -2.67 16.06 -16.64
N SER A 163 -2.45 17.19 -15.96
CA SER A 163 -2.65 18.54 -16.51
C SER A 163 -1.64 18.91 -17.59
N ASP A 164 -0.37 18.53 -17.40
CA ASP A 164 0.70 18.72 -18.39
C ASP A 164 0.39 17.94 -19.67
N TYR A 165 -0.08 16.69 -19.58
CA TYR A 165 -0.52 15.91 -20.75
C TYR A 165 -1.66 16.59 -21.52
N ARG A 166 -2.71 17.08 -20.83
CA ARG A 166 -3.80 17.83 -21.48
C ARG A 166 -3.29 19.08 -22.18
N THR A 167 -2.40 19.82 -21.52
CA THR A 167 -1.78 21.03 -22.08
C THR A 167 -1.06 20.71 -23.40
N ILE A 168 -0.34 19.58 -23.47
CA ILE A 168 0.34 19.12 -24.69
C ILE A 168 -0.68 18.71 -25.77
N MET A 169 -1.72 17.95 -25.42
CA MET A 169 -2.78 17.55 -26.37
C MET A 169 -3.54 18.74 -26.97
N GLU A 170 -3.65 19.84 -26.22
CA GLU A 170 -4.39 21.05 -26.61
C GLU A 170 -3.55 22.04 -27.43
N LYS A 171 -2.26 22.21 -27.08
CA LYS A 171 -1.42 23.32 -27.57
C LYS A 171 -0.29 22.90 -28.51
N GLU A 172 0.13 21.64 -28.50
CA GLU A 172 1.27 21.14 -29.28
C GLU A 172 0.82 20.30 -30.48
N GLU A 173 1.72 20.08 -31.43
CA GLU A 173 1.49 19.11 -32.51
C GLU A 173 1.38 17.68 -31.96
N PRO A 174 0.56 16.78 -32.57
CA PRO A 174 0.33 15.43 -32.06
C PRO A 174 1.56 14.55 -31.81
N ILE A 175 2.68 14.82 -32.49
CA ILE A 175 3.94 14.12 -32.25
C ILE A 175 4.48 14.36 -30.83
N TYR A 176 4.28 15.55 -30.27
CA TYR A 176 4.74 15.88 -28.92
C TYR A 176 3.94 15.17 -27.83
N PHE A 177 2.69 14.77 -28.09
CA PHE A 177 1.99 13.84 -27.20
C PHE A 177 2.65 12.46 -27.21
N ALA A 178 3.14 11.97 -28.35
CA ALA A 178 3.92 10.74 -28.39
C ALA A 178 5.28 10.90 -27.65
N VAL A 179 5.97 12.03 -27.80
CA VAL A 179 7.17 12.37 -27.01
C VAL A 179 6.86 12.31 -25.51
N SER A 180 5.74 12.91 -25.09
CA SER A 180 5.34 12.98 -23.68
C SER A 180 5.05 11.62 -23.03
N LEU A 181 4.67 10.61 -23.83
CA LEU A 181 4.40 9.23 -23.39
C LEU A 181 5.64 8.33 -23.32
N LEU A 182 6.80 8.78 -23.84
CA LEU A 182 8.01 7.96 -23.85
C LEU A 182 8.67 7.83 -22.45
N PRO A 183 8.73 8.86 -21.58
CA PRO A 183 9.27 8.76 -20.23
C PRO A 183 8.74 7.57 -19.43
N CYS A 184 7.43 7.43 -19.22
CA CYS A 184 6.86 6.26 -18.52
C CYS A 184 7.33 4.93 -19.14
N SER A 185 7.35 4.86 -20.49
CA SER A 185 7.66 3.64 -21.24
C SER A 185 9.16 3.25 -21.20
N ARG A 186 10.07 4.20 -20.94
CA ARG A 186 11.53 4.00 -20.93
C ARG A 186 12.13 4.04 -19.52
N LEU A 187 11.66 4.96 -18.66
CA LEU A 187 12.16 5.13 -17.30
C LEU A 187 11.81 3.95 -16.39
N TRP A 188 10.57 3.45 -16.41
CA TRP A 188 10.16 2.32 -15.56
C TRP A 188 10.95 1.05 -15.89
N LEU A 189 11.14 0.78 -17.19
CA LEU A 189 12.02 -0.29 -17.68
C LEU A 189 13.47 -0.11 -17.24
N TRP A 190 14.00 1.11 -17.30
CA TRP A 190 15.36 1.40 -16.86
C TRP A 190 15.53 1.20 -15.35
N LEU A 191 14.62 1.76 -14.53
CA LEU A 191 14.60 1.64 -13.08
C LEU A 191 14.56 0.17 -12.65
N ALA A 192 13.61 -0.62 -13.17
CA ALA A 192 13.50 -2.06 -12.85
C ALA A 192 14.77 -2.87 -13.18
N ASN A 193 15.59 -2.41 -14.13
CA ASN A 193 16.89 -3.00 -14.46
C ASN A 193 18.06 -2.43 -13.63
N GLN A 194 17.90 -1.30 -12.93
CA GLN A 194 18.90 -0.76 -11.98
C GLN A 194 18.75 -1.32 -10.57
N LEU A 195 17.51 -1.60 -10.13
CA LEU A 195 17.23 -2.11 -8.79
C LEU A 195 17.84 -3.52 -8.59
N LYS A 196 18.28 -3.82 -7.37
CA LYS A 196 19.09 -5.01 -7.00
C LYS A 196 18.41 -5.99 -6.05
N GLU A 197 17.13 -5.78 -5.77
CA GLU A 197 16.27 -6.68 -5.00
C GLU A 197 16.13 -8.08 -5.63
N THR A 198 15.84 -9.04 -4.76
CA THR A 198 15.73 -10.48 -5.05
C THR A 198 14.29 -10.97 -4.88
N TYR A 199 14.02 -12.23 -5.22
CA TYR A 199 12.67 -12.82 -5.14
C TYR A 199 12.05 -12.88 -3.73
N CYS A 200 12.84 -12.68 -2.66
CA CYS A 200 12.35 -12.59 -1.28
C CYS A 200 11.89 -11.18 -0.88
N ASN A 201 12.10 -10.16 -1.71
CA ASN A 201 11.63 -8.80 -1.43
C ASN A 201 10.14 -8.70 -1.80
N ALA A 202 9.33 -8.09 -0.92
CA ALA A 202 7.90 -7.86 -1.12
C ALA A 202 7.57 -7.16 -2.47
N TYR A 203 8.46 -6.32 -2.97
CA TYR A 203 8.29 -5.50 -4.16
C TYR A 203 8.90 -6.12 -5.43
N PHE A 204 9.44 -7.33 -5.36
CA PHE A 204 10.04 -8.01 -6.52
C PHE A 204 9.06 -8.16 -7.69
N ILE A 205 7.76 -8.31 -7.42
CA ILE A 205 6.71 -8.35 -8.45
C ILE A 205 6.67 -7.07 -9.31
N TRP A 206 6.87 -5.88 -8.73
CA TRP A 206 6.92 -4.61 -9.46
C TRP A 206 8.05 -4.63 -10.49
N LYS A 207 9.25 -5.02 -10.07
CA LYS A 207 10.42 -5.15 -10.95
C LYS A 207 10.22 -6.22 -12.01
N LYS A 208 9.70 -7.40 -11.65
CA LYS A 208 9.40 -8.49 -12.58
C LYS A 208 8.45 -8.04 -13.70
N ASN A 209 7.45 -7.22 -13.37
CA ASN A 209 6.48 -6.72 -14.33
C ASN A 209 7.05 -5.59 -15.22
N ASN A 210 8.08 -4.87 -14.76
CA ASN A 210 8.67 -3.72 -15.47
C ASN A 210 10.00 -3.98 -16.17
N MET A 211 10.76 -5.02 -15.81
CA MET A 211 12.09 -5.32 -16.38
C MET A 211 12.09 -5.74 -17.87
N HIS A 212 10.92 -5.88 -18.49
CA HIS A 212 10.76 -6.35 -19.86
C HIS A 212 9.97 -5.35 -20.71
N GLY A 213 10.56 -4.89 -21.81
CA GLY A 213 9.92 -3.98 -22.74
C GLY A 213 10.79 -3.71 -23.96
N ASN A 214 10.21 -3.06 -24.97
CA ASN A 214 10.96 -2.52 -26.09
C ASN A 214 10.27 -1.25 -26.62
N PRO A 215 10.32 -0.13 -25.85
CA PRO A 215 9.77 1.15 -26.30
C PRO A 215 10.39 1.61 -27.62
N GLU A 216 11.70 1.42 -27.79
CA GLU A 216 12.46 1.73 -29.00
C GLU A 216 11.74 1.32 -30.31
N LYS A 217 11.29 0.07 -30.43
CA LYS A 217 10.54 -0.46 -31.58
C LYS A 217 9.26 0.32 -31.93
N HIS A 218 8.69 1.03 -30.97
CA HIS A 218 7.46 1.80 -31.14
C HIS A 218 7.71 3.29 -31.37
N TYR A 219 8.75 3.86 -30.76
CA TYR A 219 9.01 5.30 -30.78
C TYR A 219 10.10 5.72 -31.76
N ARG A 220 11.24 5.01 -31.89
CA ARG A 220 12.43 5.48 -32.62
C ARG A 220 12.10 5.91 -34.06
N ASN A 221 11.47 5.02 -34.83
CA ASN A 221 11.08 5.31 -36.21
C ASN A 221 10.03 6.41 -36.34
N LEU A 222 9.12 6.56 -35.36
CA LEU A 222 8.10 7.61 -35.37
C LEU A 222 8.71 8.99 -35.11
N LEU A 223 9.54 9.10 -34.07
CA LEU A 223 10.22 10.34 -33.70
C LEU A 223 11.15 10.80 -34.82
N ASN A 224 12.04 9.92 -35.28
CA ASN A 224 13.01 10.25 -36.33
C ASN A 224 12.34 10.51 -37.69
N ALA A 225 11.09 10.09 -37.91
CA ALA A 225 10.32 10.44 -39.11
C ALA A 225 9.63 11.81 -39.03
N ASN A 226 9.33 12.32 -37.84
CA ASN A 226 8.48 13.49 -37.63
C ASN A 226 9.22 14.73 -37.08
N LEU A 227 10.30 14.52 -36.34
CA LEU A 227 11.13 15.58 -35.75
C LEU A 227 12.39 15.71 -36.61
N LYS A 228 12.48 16.79 -37.39
CA LYS A 228 13.46 16.97 -38.48
C LYS A 228 14.32 18.22 -38.36
N THR A 229 13.87 19.23 -37.62
CA THR A 229 14.64 20.46 -37.37
C THR A 229 15.14 20.50 -35.94
N ASN A 230 16.22 21.24 -35.71
CA ASN A 230 16.77 21.43 -34.37
C ASN A 230 15.73 22.03 -33.41
N ASP A 231 14.88 22.95 -33.88
CA ASP A 231 13.80 23.53 -33.07
C ASP A 231 12.76 22.48 -32.63
N GLN A 232 12.39 21.55 -33.53
CA GLN A 232 11.47 20.45 -33.21
C GLN A 232 12.09 19.47 -32.21
N ILE A 233 13.38 19.15 -32.38
CA ILE A 233 14.11 18.26 -31.48
C ILE A 233 14.28 18.91 -30.11
N GLN A 234 14.68 20.18 -30.05
CA GLN A 234 14.78 20.95 -28.82
C GLN A 234 13.44 21.05 -28.08
N ARG A 235 12.33 21.29 -28.79
CA ARG A 235 10.99 21.28 -28.19
C ARG A 235 10.60 19.90 -27.65
N ALA A 236 10.99 18.83 -28.35
CA ALA A 236 10.79 17.47 -27.87
C ALA A 236 11.64 17.18 -26.62
N VAL A 237 12.89 17.65 -26.55
CA VAL A 237 13.76 17.54 -25.35
C VAL A 237 13.10 18.22 -24.14
N GLU A 238 12.56 19.44 -24.32
CA GLU A 238 11.85 20.16 -23.25
C GLU A 238 10.64 19.36 -22.72
N ILE A 239 9.79 18.88 -23.61
CA ILE A 239 8.58 18.11 -23.26
C ILE A 239 8.94 16.77 -22.63
N PHE A 240 9.98 16.10 -23.13
CA PHE A 240 10.47 14.85 -22.56
C PHE A 240 11.05 15.07 -21.16
N ARG A 241 11.91 16.08 -20.96
CA ARG A 241 12.43 16.46 -19.62
C ARG A 241 11.31 16.83 -18.66
N GLN A 242 10.31 17.58 -19.11
CA GLN A 242 9.14 17.94 -18.29
C GLN A 242 8.41 16.68 -17.77
N GLN A 243 8.20 15.69 -18.63
CA GLN A 243 7.50 14.47 -18.22
C GLN A 243 8.40 13.51 -17.41
N MET A 244 9.71 13.46 -17.67
CA MET A 244 10.68 12.82 -16.75
C MET A 244 10.64 13.46 -15.36
N GLN A 245 10.47 14.78 -15.26
CA GLN A 245 10.31 15.48 -13.98
C GLN A 245 8.96 15.16 -13.31
N ASN A 246 7.88 14.97 -14.08
CA ASN A 246 6.61 14.54 -13.49
C ASN A 246 6.67 13.10 -12.96
N GLU A 247 7.35 12.18 -13.65
CA GLU A 247 7.68 10.84 -13.11
C GLU A 247 8.48 10.94 -11.81
N HIS A 248 9.55 11.74 -11.78
CA HIS A 248 10.34 11.99 -10.57
C HIS A 248 9.47 12.50 -9.42
N ASN A 249 8.63 13.51 -9.68
CA ASN A 249 7.74 14.10 -8.69
C ASN A 249 6.70 13.10 -8.18
N PHE A 250 6.23 12.16 -9.02
CA PHE A 250 5.29 11.12 -8.62
C PHE A 250 5.92 10.11 -7.66
N PHE A 251 7.10 9.58 -7.97
CA PHE A 251 7.85 8.72 -7.04
C PHE A 251 8.23 9.47 -5.74
N ALA A 252 8.61 10.74 -5.84
CA ALA A 252 8.97 11.55 -4.66
C ALA A 252 7.76 11.81 -3.74
N ALA A 253 6.58 12.08 -4.32
CA ALA A 253 5.34 12.29 -3.56
C ALA A 253 4.73 10.99 -3.01
N SER A 254 5.21 9.82 -3.46
CA SER A 254 4.74 8.51 -3.01
C SER A 254 5.36 8.08 -1.66
N LEU A 255 6.28 8.87 -1.11
CA LEU A 255 6.76 8.78 0.27
C LEU A 255 6.82 10.17 0.93
N ASP A 256 5.66 10.77 1.22
CA ASP A 256 5.59 12.02 1.99
C ASP A 256 5.70 11.75 3.50
N GLU A 257 6.87 12.01 4.06
CA GLU A 257 7.17 11.92 5.50
C GLU A 257 6.20 12.73 6.39
N LYS A 258 5.54 13.77 5.87
CA LYS A 258 4.55 14.54 6.64
C LYS A 258 3.33 13.70 6.98
N VAL A 259 2.94 12.76 6.11
CA VAL A 259 1.88 11.80 6.39
C VAL A 259 2.34 10.84 7.50
N HIS A 260 3.61 10.42 7.51
CA HIS A 260 4.17 9.63 8.64
C HIS A 260 4.13 10.37 9.98
N LEU A 261 4.44 11.66 10.02
CA LEU A 261 4.34 12.44 11.27
C LEU A 261 2.89 12.60 11.75
N PHE A 262 1.92 12.73 10.83
CA PHE A 262 0.51 12.72 11.20
C PHE A 262 0.05 11.35 11.72
N ARG A 263 0.41 10.25 11.02
CA ARG A 263 0.21 8.85 11.44
C ARG A 263 0.78 8.55 12.84
N LEU A 264 1.90 9.17 13.22
CA LEU A 264 2.50 9.08 14.55
C LEU A 264 1.75 9.87 15.63
N SER A 265 0.99 10.91 15.25
CA SER A 265 0.27 11.78 16.18
C SER A 265 -1.18 11.35 16.42
N THR A 266 -1.89 10.85 15.40
CA THR A 266 -3.30 10.40 15.52
C THR A 266 -3.43 9.17 16.40
N SER A 267 -2.45 8.25 16.34
CA SER A 267 -2.34 7.12 17.25
C SER A 267 -2.18 7.53 18.72
N VAL A 268 -1.67 8.73 19.01
CA VAL A 268 -1.61 9.32 20.37
C VAL A 268 -2.88 10.12 20.73
N ILE A 269 -3.57 10.70 19.74
CA ILE A 269 -4.79 11.50 19.97
C ILE A 269 -5.99 10.61 20.31
N LEU A 270 -6.13 9.44 19.66
CA LEU A 270 -7.12 8.42 20.02
C LEU A 270 -6.85 7.75 21.38
N GLN A 271 -5.69 7.97 21.99
CA GLN A 271 -5.29 7.41 23.29
C GLN A 271 -5.51 8.34 24.50
N LYS A 272 -6.06 9.55 24.31
CA LYS A 272 -6.31 10.48 25.43
C LYS A 272 -7.58 10.17 26.20
N GLN A 273 -7.55 9.12 27.03
CA GLN A 273 -8.43 9.04 28.20
C GLN A 273 -8.03 10.09 29.26
N PRO A 274 -8.97 10.64 30.05
CA PRO A 274 -8.66 11.56 31.14
C PRO A 274 -8.11 10.80 32.35
N LEU A 275 -6.87 11.10 32.74
CA LEU A 275 -6.29 10.66 34.01
C LEU A 275 -7.09 11.26 35.18
N SER A 276 -8.00 10.46 35.75
CA SER A 276 -8.70 10.76 37.00
C SER A 276 -7.76 10.56 38.19
N VAL A 277 -6.84 11.52 38.39
CA VAL A 277 -5.94 11.52 39.55
C VAL A 277 -6.75 11.74 40.82
N SER A 278 -6.96 10.65 41.56
CA SER A 278 -7.46 10.67 42.92
C SER A 278 -6.48 11.41 43.83
N LEU A 279 -6.83 12.64 44.23
CA LEU A 279 -6.06 13.45 45.16
C LEU A 279 -6.42 13.10 46.60
N TYR A 280 -5.63 12.21 47.21
CA TYR A 280 -5.55 12.12 48.68
C TYR A 280 -4.39 12.98 49.20
N ASP A 281 -4.80 14.10 49.81
CA ASP A 281 -4.24 14.71 51.01
C ASP A 281 -2.70 14.79 51.16
N THR A 282 -2.14 15.98 50.89
CA THR A 282 -0.96 16.47 51.60
C THR A 282 -1.06 17.98 51.88
N THR A 283 -0.68 18.36 53.09
CA THR A 283 -0.77 19.71 53.65
C THR A 283 0.17 20.73 52.98
N VAL A 284 -0.33 21.92 52.66
CA VAL A 284 0.47 23.07 52.21
C VAL A 284 0.31 24.28 53.15
N PRO A 285 1.40 24.88 53.66
CA PRO A 285 1.37 26.17 54.34
C PRO A 285 1.23 27.35 53.35
N ARG A 286 0.30 28.27 53.69
CA ARG A 286 -0.02 29.53 52.99
C ARG A 286 1.18 30.31 52.42
N LEU A 287 1.03 30.86 51.21
CA LEU A 287 1.56 32.19 50.87
C LEU A 287 0.61 33.01 49.97
N ARG A 288 0.21 34.16 50.53
CA ARG A 288 -0.35 35.43 49.98
C ARG A 288 -1.21 35.45 48.70
N ARG A 289 -2.39 36.08 48.85
CA ARG A 289 -3.23 36.63 47.78
C ARG A 289 -2.52 37.76 47.03
N CYS A 290 -2.70 37.79 45.71
CA CYS A 290 -2.98 39.02 44.96
C CYS A 290 -4.27 38.80 44.18
N SER A 291 -5.20 39.76 44.23
CA SER A 291 -6.45 39.73 43.47
C SER A 291 -6.40 40.83 42.43
N ALA A 292 -6.61 40.48 41.17
CA ALA A 292 -6.99 41.40 40.11
C ALA A 292 -8.21 40.80 39.41
N LYS A 293 -9.27 41.60 39.30
CA LYS A 293 -10.55 41.20 38.70
C LYS A 293 -10.69 41.97 37.38
N MET A 294 -10.64 41.28 36.25
CA MET A 294 -11.07 41.81 34.95
C MET A 294 -11.86 40.77 34.18
N GLU A 295 -12.83 41.25 33.41
CA GLU A 295 -13.94 40.48 32.86
C GLU A 295 -13.74 40.16 31.37
N SER A 296 -14.52 39.21 30.86
CA SER A 296 -14.73 38.92 29.43
C SER A 296 -13.49 38.58 28.57
N GLY A 297 -13.11 37.31 28.55
CA GLY A 297 -12.20 36.75 27.55
C GLY A 297 -12.93 36.26 26.29
N LYS A 298 -12.77 36.97 25.17
CA LYS A 298 -12.82 36.41 23.81
C LYS A 298 -11.55 36.84 23.09
N TRP A 299 -10.57 35.95 22.93
CA TRP A 299 -9.56 36.06 21.87
C TRP A 299 -9.06 34.66 21.47
N PHE A 300 -9.05 34.41 20.16
CA PHE A 300 -8.14 33.46 19.51
C PHE A 300 -6.70 33.90 19.78
N TRP A 301 -5.78 32.97 20.03
CA TRP A 301 -4.39 33.10 19.57
C TRP A 301 -3.80 31.74 19.20
N PHE A 302 -3.16 31.72 18.04
CA PHE A 302 -2.30 30.66 17.52
C PHE A 302 -0.88 31.01 17.98
N GLU A 303 -0.06 30.09 18.48
CA GLU A 303 1.39 30.23 18.27
C GLU A 303 2.16 28.92 18.40
N SER A 304 3.19 28.81 17.56
CA SER A 304 4.07 27.65 17.41
C SER A 304 5.46 27.99 17.96
N CYS A 305 6.01 27.13 18.82
CA CYS A 305 7.43 26.95 19.16
C CYS A 305 7.52 25.75 20.12
N LEU A 306 8.55 24.90 20.18
CA LEU A 306 9.92 25.05 19.72
C LEU A 306 10.53 23.66 19.40
N MET A 307 11.28 23.53 18.30
CA MET A 307 12.23 22.41 18.10
C MET A 307 13.57 22.80 18.73
N ALA A 308 14.00 22.16 19.82
CA ALA A 308 15.41 21.95 20.22
C ALA A 308 15.58 21.38 21.64
N VAL A 309 15.61 20.05 21.79
CA VAL A 309 16.63 19.35 22.61
C VAL A 309 16.87 17.97 21.98
N CYS A 310 17.91 17.86 21.15
CA CYS A 310 18.58 16.57 20.93
C CYS A 310 19.73 16.42 21.92
N LEU A 311 20.20 15.18 22.09
CA LEU A 311 21.43 14.80 22.80
C LEU A 311 21.40 14.92 24.34
N LEU A 312 21.09 13.80 25.00
CA LEU A 312 21.94 13.21 26.05
C LEU A 312 21.58 11.71 26.21
N SER A 313 22.54 10.91 26.69
CA SER A 313 22.48 9.44 26.90
C SER A 313 22.30 8.52 25.68
N MET A 314 23.35 8.41 24.86
CA MET A 314 23.83 7.08 24.43
C MET A 314 25.19 6.81 25.08
N SER A 315 25.54 5.52 25.24
CA SER A 315 26.67 4.97 26.02
C SER A 315 26.55 5.20 27.55
N SER A 316 26.72 4.21 28.43
CA SER A 316 27.33 2.86 28.34
C SER A 316 26.42 1.80 29.00
N GLY A 317 26.54 0.48 28.76
CA GLY A 317 27.56 -0.26 28.01
C GLY A 317 27.16 -1.71 27.70
N LEU A 318 28.13 -2.50 27.23
CA LEU A 318 27.99 -3.85 26.66
C LEU A 318 27.86 -4.98 27.71
N LEU A 319 27.32 -6.11 27.22
CA LEU A 319 27.39 -7.48 27.76
C LEU A 319 26.62 -7.80 29.05
N LEU A 320 25.46 -8.46 28.91
CA LEU A 320 25.40 -9.92 29.06
C LEU A 320 24.10 -10.48 28.45
N ASP A 321 24.14 -11.75 28.04
CA ASP A 321 22.96 -12.50 27.64
C ASP A 321 21.96 -12.60 28.81
N ASP A 322 20.67 -12.41 28.54
CA ASP A 322 19.69 -13.42 28.94
C ASP A 322 18.36 -13.27 28.18
N ALA A 323 17.87 -14.41 27.69
CA ALA A 323 16.64 -14.49 26.91
C ALA A 323 15.40 -14.45 27.81
N HIS A 324 14.99 -13.27 28.26
CA HIS A 324 13.67 -13.08 28.86
C HIS A 324 12.58 -12.99 27.78
N GLY A 325 12.24 -14.15 27.24
CA GLY A 325 10.96 -14.31 26.56
C GLY A 325 9.83 -13.94 27.52
N VAL A 326 8.95 -13.03 27.09
CA VAL A 326 7.68 -12.76 27.76
C VAL A 326 6.79 -13.98 27.53
N LEU A 327 7.05 -15.02 28.32
CA LEU A 327 6.15 -16.13 28.50
C LEU A 327 4.89 -15.58 29.16
N TYR A 328 3.89 -15.28 28.35
CA TYR A 328 2.51 -15.38 28.80
C TYR A 328 2.37 -16.80 29.34
N SER A 329 2.36 -16.95 30.66
CA SER A 329 2.26 -18.25 31.30
C SER A 329 0.94 -18.88 30.84
N SER A 330 1.03 -19.80 29.89
CA SER A 330 -0.04 -20.73 29.58
C SER A 330 -0.17 -21.67 30.77
N SER A 331 -0.82 -21.17 31.82
CA SER A 331 -1.26 -21.96 32.96
C SER A 331 -2.31 -22.94 32.47
N GLN A 332 -1.84 -24.05 31.88
CA GLN A 332 -2.62 -25.25 31.65
C GLN A 332 -3.00 -25.85 33.02
N LYS A 333 -3.94 -25.20 33.70
CA LYS A 333 -4.70 -25.82 34.78
C LYS A 333 -5.59 -26.91 34.19
N LYS A 334 -5.01 -28.08 33.97
CA LYS A 334 -5.79 -29.33 33.98
C LYS A 334 -6.40 -29.49 35.37
N GLY A 335 -7.66 -29.08 35.52
CA GLY A 335 -8.48 -29.38 36.68
C GLY A 335 -9.02 -28.18 37.44
N SER A 336 -10.15 -27.62 36.97
CA SER A 336 -11.40 -27.57 37.75
C SER A 336 -12.51 -26.93 36.90
N PHE A 337 -13.55 -27.69 36.55
CA PHE A 337 -14.83 -27.10 36.13
C PHE A 337 -15.41 -26.33 37.33
N GLY A 338 -15.74 -25.04 37.19
CA GLY A 338 -16.41 -24.31 38.28
C GLY A 338 -16.11 -22.81 38.46
N VAL A 339 -15.42 -22.15 37.52
CA VAL A 339 -15.49 -20.67 37.44
C VAL A 339 -16.39 -20.35 36.26
N ASP A 340 -17.48 -19.62 36.50
CA ASP A 340 -18.38 -19.15 35.45
C ASP A 340 -17.69 -17.99 34.73
N THR A 341 -16.89 -18.32 33.72
CA THR A 341 -16.25 -17.33 32.84
C THR A 341 -17.34 -16.55 32.13
N ASP A 342 -17.23 -15.22 32.14
CA ASP A 342 -18.17 -14.34 31.45
C ASP A 342 -18.27 -14.65 29.95
N ILE A 343 -19.31 -14.08 29.33
CA ILE A 343 -19.69 -14.46 27.98
C ILE A 343 -18.62 -14.01 26.98
N TYR A 344 -17.95 -12.89 27.22
CA TYR A 344 -16.87 -12.38 26.38
C TYR A 344 -15.70 -13.36 26.26
N ASP A 345 -15.18 -13.87 27.39
CA ASP A 345 -14.09 -14.84 27.36
C ASP A 345 -14.53 -16.26 26.99
N ARG A 346 -15.79 -16.62 27.25
CA ARG A 346 -16.38 -17.87 26.78
C ARG A 346 -16.49 -17.95 25.26
N LEU A 347 -16.93 -16.87 24.60
CA LEU A 347 -17.04 -16.80 23.13
C LEU A 347 -15.66 -16.98 22.46
N TRP A 348 -14.64 -16.31 22.99
CA TRP A 348 -13.27 -16.43 22.47
C TRP A 348 -12.67 -17.81 22.73
N SER A 349 -12.68 -18.30 23.97
CA SER A 349 -12.08 -19.59 24.33
C SER A 349 -12.73 -20.78 23.61
N SER A 350 -14.04 -20.71 23.33
CA SER A 350 -14.77 -21.74 22.56
C SER A 350 -14.43 -21.76 21.06
N ASN A 351 -13.81 -20.70 20.53
CA ASN A 351 -13.52 -20.53 19.10
C ASN A 351 -12.06 -20.17 18.80
N PHE A 352 -11.19 -20.32 19.80
CA PHE A 352 -9.74 -20.04 19.70
C PHE A 352 -9.03 -20.95 18.68
N ASP A 353 -9.63 -22.09 18.34
CA ASP A 353 -9.17 -22.97 17.28
C ASP A 353 -9.10 -22.25 15.92
N ILE A 354 -10.02 -21.34 15.64
CA ILE A 354 -10.01 -20.56 14.39
C ILE A 354 -8.88 -19.53 14.42
N ALA A 355 -8.66 -18.82 15.53
CA ALA A 355 -7.55 -17.87 15.66
C ALA A 355 -6.19 -18.54 15.39
N VAL A 356 -5.97 -19.72 15.98
CA VAL A 356 -4.75 -20.53 15.78
C VAL A 356 -4.62 -21.08 14.35
N GLN A 357 -5.73 -21.27 13.62
CA GLN A 357 -5.72 -21.61 12.20
C GLN A 357 -5.39 -20.38 11.33
N THR A 358 -6.01 -19.23 11.61
CA THR A 358 -5.78 -17.96 10.89
C THR A 358 -4.31 -17.54 10.98
N LEU A 359 -3.69 -17.60 12.17
CA LEU A 359 -2.27 -17.26 12.36
C LEU A 359 -1.31 -18.09 11.49
N LYS A 360 -1.73 -19.27 11.03
CA LYS A 360 -0.94 -20.19 10.19
C LYS A 360 -1.20 -20.01 8.69
N LEU A 361 -2.10 -19.11 8.28
CA LEU A 361 -2.39 -18.89 6.87
C LEU A 361 -1.14 -18.39 6.13
N PRO A 362 -0.92 -18.79 4.87
CA PRO A 362 0.27 -18.39 4.13
C PRO A 362 0.38 -16.86 4.00
N PHE A 363 -0.75 -16.13 3.89
CA PHE A 363 -0.77 -14.66 3.83
C PHE A 363 -0.05 -14.02 5.04
N LEU A 364 -0.47 -14.38 6.26
CA LEU A 364 0.13 -13.86 7.49
C LEU A 364 1.55 -14.37 7.74
N ASN A 365 1.87 -15.60 7.31
CA ASN A 365 3.25 -16.09 7.32
C ASN A 365 4.15 -15.27 6.39
N HIS A 366 3.68 -14.92 5.20
CA HIS A 366 4.45 -14.10 4.26
C HIS A 366 4.58 -12.64 4.74
N MET A 367 3.55 -12.07 5.38
CA MET A 367 3.70 -10.78 6.09
C MET A 367 4.77 -10.87 7.18
N LYS A 368 4.76 -11.94 7.98
CA LYS A 368 5.76 -12.17 9.03
C LYS A 368 7.20 -12.17 8.49
N HIS A 369 7.45 -12.87 7.38
CA HIS A 369 8.79 -12.94 6.80
C HIS A 369 9.17 -11.69 5.98
N GLY A 370 8.20 -10.83 5.63
CA GLY A 370 8.43 -9.64 4.80
C GLY A 370 8.53 -9.95 3.30
N ASP A 371 8.12 -11.15 2.88
CA ASP A 371 8.23 -11.65 1.50
C ASP A 371 6.86 -11.79 0.79
N LEU A 372 5.75 -11.47 1.46
CA LEU A 372 4.45 -11.28 0.82
C LEU A 372 4.61 -10.33 -0.37
N GLN A 373 4.12 -10.71 -1.55
CA GLN A 373 4.23 -9.83 -2.69
C GLN A 373 3.24 -8.67 -2.55
N SER A 374 3.72 -7.46 -2.77
CA SER A 374 3.04 -6.21 -2.45
C SER A 374 1.64 -6.10 -3.07
N ASP A 375 1.45 -6.62 -4.28
CA ASP A 375 0.17 -6.61 -5.00
C ASP A 375 -0.96 -7.38 -4.26
N TYR A 376 -0.63 -8.43 -3.49
CA TYR A 376 -1.60 -9.11 -2.61
C TYR A 376 -2.05 -8.21 -1.46
N TYR A 377 -1.12 -7.45 -0.87
CA TYR A 377 -1.45 -6.51 0.19
C TYR A 377 -2.26 -5.31 -0.33
N VAL A 378 -2.02 -4.85 -1.57
CA VAL A 378 -2.89 -3.84 -2.22
C VAL A 378 -4.33 -4.35 -2.33
N ASN A 379 -4.53 -5.58 -2.78
CA ASN A 379 -5.86 -6.20 -2.81
C ASN A 379 -6.48 -6.30 -1.42
N PHE A 380 -5.75 -6.82 -0.42
CA PHE A 380 -6.19 -6.91 0.97
C PHE A 380 -6.67 -5.56 1.50
N MET A 381 -5.88 -4.50 1.36
CA MET A 381 -6.23 -3.16 1.85
C MET A 381 -7.45 -2.56 1.11
N ILE A 382 -7.57 -2.76 -0.20
CA ILE A 382 -8.75 -2.33 -0.97
C ILE A 382 -10.03 -3.02 -0.43
N GLN A 383 -9.95 -4.32 -0.13
CA GLN A 383 -11.09 -5.06 0.44
C GLN A 383 -11.40 -4.65 1.89
N ASP A 384 -10.38 -4.33 2.69
CA ASP A 384 -10.55 -3.88 4.08
C ASP A 384 -11.17 -2.48 4.17
N ILE A 385 -10.81 -1.56 3.27
CA ILE A 385 -11.47 -0.25 3.15
C ILE A 385 -12.95 -0.42 2.74
N ASN A 386 -13.25 -1.35 1.83
CA ASN A 386 -14.63 -1.69 1.45
C ASN A 386 -15.41 -2.27 2.64
N TYR A 387 -14.80 -3.19 3.40
CA TYR A 387 -15.38 -3.72 4.63
C TYR A 387 -15.73 -2.62 5.63
N LEU A 388 -14.78 -1.74 5.92
CA LEU A 388 -14.91 -0.68 6.89
C LEU A 388 -16.05 0.29 6.56
N LEU A 389 -16.18 0.71 5.29
CA LEU A 389 -17.28 1.59 4.88
C LEU A 389 -18.64 0.89 4.95
N GLU A 390 -18.79 -0.30 4.38
CA GLU A 390 -20.06 -1.04 4.39
C GLU A 390 -20.56 -1.36 5.82
N VAL A 391 -19.64 -1.65 6.75
CA VAL A 391 -19.99 -1.83 8.17
C VAL A 391 -20.25 -0.50 8.88
N THR A 392 -19.63 0.61 8.45
CA THR A 392 -19.99 1.95 8.95
C THR A 392 -21.44 2.30 8.60
N ASP A 393 -21.89 2.01 7.38
CA ASP A 393 -23.27 2.23 6.94
C ASP A 393 -24.25 1.32 7.72
N MET A 394 -23.91 0.04 7.92
CA MET A 394 -24.70 -0.87 8.78
C MET A 394 -24.79 -0.38 10.23
N LEU A 395 -23.71 0.19 10.76
CA LEU A 395 -23.72 0.79 12.10
C LEU A 395 -24.60 2.06 12.13
N GLU A 396 -24.58 2.90 11.09
CA GLU A 396 -25.49 4.04 10.97
C GLU A 396 -26.96 3.59 10.99
N GLU A 397 -27.31 2.58 10.19
CA GLU A 397 -28.65 1.98 10.20
C GLU A 397 -29.04 1.48 11.61
N MET A 398 -28.12 0.82 12.32
CA MET A 398 -28.36 0.34 13.68
C MET A 398 -28.56 1.49 14.69
N THR A 399 -27.87 2.63 14.56
CA THR A 399 -28.14 3.81 15.42
C THR A 399 -29.52 4.42 15.21
N ASN A 400 -30.11 4.24 14.03
CA ASN A 400 -31.42 4.76 13.67
C ASN A 400 -32.58 3.77 13.95
N LYS A 401 -32.28 2.51 14.34
CA LYS A 401 -33.32 1.53 14.70
C LYS A 401 -33.94 1.83 16.07
N PRO A 402 -35.24 1.53 16.26
CA PRO A 402 -35.92 1.69 17.55
C PRO A 402 -35.50 0.59 18.54
N ILE A 403 -34.32 0.73 19.12
CA ILE A 403 -33.78 -0.16 20.16
C ILE A 403 -34.34 0.30 21.53
N ALA A 404 -34.88 -0.62 22.33
CA ALA A 404 -35.44 -0.29 23.64
C ALA A 404 -34.32 0.05 24.64
N ASP A 405 -33.33 -0.83 24.75
CA ASP A 405 -32.28 -0.78 25.77
C ASP A 405 -31.26 0.34 25.51
N GLU A 406 -30.94 1.10 26.55
CA GLU A 406 -30.11 2.30 26.41
C GLU A 406 -28.62 1.97 26.25
N ASP A 407 -28.13 0.90 26.90
CA ASP A 407 -26.74 0.45 26.74
C ASP A 407 -26.46 -0.08 25.33
N MET A 408 -27.43 -0.75 24.70
CA MET A 408 -27.37 -1.14 23.29
C MET A 408 -27.37 0.08 22.34
N LYS A 409 -28.15 1.14 22.63
CA LYS A 409 -28.10 2.39 21.84
C LYS A 409 -26.73 3.06 21.95
N GLU A 410 -26.26 3.26 23.18
CA GLU A 410 -24.96 3.88 23.48
C GLU A 410 -23.82 3.12 22.79
N PHE A 411 -23.85 1.78 22.85
CA PHE A 411 -22.90 0.92 22.14
C PHE A 411 -22.90 1.20 20.63
N PHE A 412 -24.04 1.15 19.95
CA PHE A 412 -24.06 1.37 18.50
C PHE A 412 -23.70 2.80 18.10
N GLN A 413 -24.10 3.81 18.88
CA GLN A 413 -23.70 5.20 18.64
C GLN A 413 -22.18 5.38 18.78
N GLY A 414 -21.58 4.79 19.81
CA GLY A 414 -20.13 4.77 20.00
C GLY A 414 -19.39 4.04 18.88
N ARG A 415 -19.88 2.86 18.46
CA ARG A 415 -19.28 2.09 17.37
C ARG A 415 -19.42 2.78 16.01
N TYR A 416 -20.59 3.31 15.66
CA TYR A 416 -20.79 4.11 14.45
C TYR A 416 -19.84 5.30 14.41
N LYS A 417 -19.76 6.08 15.49
CA LYS A 417 -18.84 7.23 15.57
C LYS A 417 -17.39 6.82 15.34
N SER A 418 -16.92 5.77 16.04
CA SER A 418 -15.56 5.27 15.90
C SER A 418 -15.26 4.72 14.49
N TYR A 419 -16.21 4.01 13.87
CA TYR A 419 -16.07 3.50 12.50
C TYR A 419 -16.10 4.61 11.46
N LYS A 420 -16.89 5.67 11.70
CA LYS A 420 -16.93 6.86 10.85
C LYS A 420 -15.62 7.65 10.90
N GLU A 421 -15.12 7.95 12.10
CA GLU A 421 -13.83 8.63 12.28
C GLU A 421 -12.67 7.83 11.65
N PHE A 422 -12.71 6.49 11.76
CA PHE A 422 -11.70 5.63 11.14
C PHE A 422 -11.86 5.49 9.62
N SER A 423 -13.08 5.38 9.09
CA SER A 423 -13.33 5.29 7.65
C SER A 423 -12.99 6.60 6.93
N GLU A 424 -13.32 7.75 7.50
CA GLU A 424 -12.90 9.07 7.01
C GLU A 424 -11.36 9.18 6.97
N LEU A 425 -10.66 8.72 8.02
CA LEU A 425 -9.19 8.67 8.06
C LEU A 425 -8.59 7.71 7.01
N MET A 426 -9.20 6.54 6.79
CA MET A 426 -8.73 5.57 5.79
C MET A 426 -8.96 6.07 4.36
N LEU A 427 -10.10 6.71 4.07
CA LEU A 427 -10.35 7.36 2.79
C LEU A 427 -9.37 8.51 2.51
N ASP A 428 -8.99 9.28 3.53
CA ASP A 428 -7.97 10.32 3.37
C ASP A 428 -6.58 9.71 3.17
N GLN A 429 -6.17 8.76 4.02
CA GLN A 429 -4.88 8.06 3.96
C GLN A 429 -4.63 7.40 2.60
N PHE A 430 -5.65 6.84 1.95
CA PHE A 430 -5.53 6.16 0.67
C PHE A 430 -6.02 6.97 -0.54
N ASN A 431 -6.28 8.27 -0.35
CA ASN A 431 -6.70 9.20 -1.40
C ASN A 431 -7.96 8.73 -2.15
N LEU A 432 -8.99 8.29 -1.40
CA LEU A 432 -10.27 7.82 -1.90
C LEU A 432 -11.43 8.76 -1.48
N LYS A 433 -12.51 8.78 -2.26
CA LYS A 433 -13.78 9.47 -1.96
C LYS A 433 -14.84 8.52 -1.41
N GLY A 434 -14.72 7.24 -1.73
CA GLY A 434 -15.66 6.17 -1.37
C GLY A 434 -15.21 4.83 -1.96
N VAL A 435 -16.07 3.81 -1.85
CA VAL A 435 -15.78 2.42 -2.27
C VAL A 435 -16.66 1.91 -3.41
N SER A 436 -17.46 2.76 -4.06
CA SER A 436 -18.42 2.33 -5.10
C SER A 436 -17.76 1.59 -6.28
N GLU A 437 -16.51 1.96 -6.60
CA GLU A 437 -15.68 1.35 -7.64
C GLU A 437 -14.99 0.05 -7.19
N ILE A 438 -15.04 -0.31 -5.92
CA ILE A 438 -14.47 -1.58 -5.42
C ILE A 438 -15.44 -2.72 -5.74
N LYS A 439 -14.90 -3.82 -6.23
CA LYS A 439 -15.60 -5.09 -6.38
C LYS A 439 -15.21 -5.96 -5.18
N PRO A 440 -16.14 -6.37 -4.31
CA PRO A 440 -15.80 -7.26 -3.22
C PRO A 440 -15.40 -8.65 -3.77
N ILE A 441 -14.40 -9.28 -3.17
CA ILE A 441 -14.04 -10.69 -3.46
C ILE A 441 -15.10 -11.63 -2.84
N PRO A 442 -15.28 -12.87 -3.31
CA PRO A 442 -16.35 -13.76 -2.81
C PRO A 442 -16.34 -14.00 -1.29
N ALA A 443 -15.16 -14.00 -0.66
CA ALA A 443 -15.04 -14.07 0.80
C ALA A 443 -15.62 -12.82 1.48
N MET A 444 -15.37 -11.63 0.93
CA MET A 444 -15.87 -10.34 1.43
C MET A 444 -17.36 -10.15 1.12
N GLU A 445 -17.84 -10.53 -0.08
CA GLU A 445 -19.26 -10.57 -0.42
C GLU A 445 -20.05 -11.41 0.60
N LYS A 446 -19.54 -12.59 0.95
CA LYS A 446 -20.14 -13.44 1.98
C LYS A 446 -20.06 -12.79 3.36
N TYR A 447 -18.92 -12.21 3.74
CA TYR A 447 -18.73 -11.61 5.06
C TYR A 447 -19.74 -10.48 5.32
N LEU A 448 -19.89 -9.56 4.36
CA LEU A 448 -20.86 -8.46 4.43
C LEU A 448 -22.32 -8.93 4.36
N SER A 449 -22.61 -9.96 3.55
CA SER A 449 -23.94 -10.58 3.47
C SER A 449 -24.36 -11.25 4.80
N ASP A 450 -23.43 -11.89 5.49
CA ASP A 450 -23.67 -12.47 6.82
C ASP A 450 -23.94 -11.37 7.85
N TYR A 451 -23.18 -10.25 7.84
CA TYR A 451 -23.46 -9.10 8.70
C TYR A 451 -24.86 -8.51 8.45
N ARG A 452 -25.21 -8.21 7.19
CA ARG A 452 -26.57 -7.74 6.81
C ARG A 452 -27.64 -8.71 7.29
N THR A 453 -27.44 -10.01 7.08
CA THR A 453 -28.37 -11.08 7.50
C THR A 453 -28.60 -11.09 9.01
N ILE A 454 -27.55 -10.97 9.82
CA ILE A 454 -27.65 -10.90 11.28
C ILE A 454 -28.34 -9.59 11.71
N MET A 455 -27.93 -8.47 11.12
CA MET A 455 -28.46 -7.13 11.38
C MET A 455 -29.97 -7.01 11.10
N GLU A 456 -30.48 -7.75 10.12
CA GLU A 456 -31.89 -7.75 9.70
C GLU A 456 -32.77 -8.75 10.46
N LYS A 457 -32.23 -9.92 10.85
CA LYS A 457 -33.03 -11.08 11.29
C LYS A 457 -32.85 -11.48 12.75
N GLU A 458 -31.80 -11.02 13.40
CA GLU A 458 -31.51 -11.33 14.80
C GLU A 458 -31.76 -10.11 15.71
N GLU A 459 -31.87 -10.34 17.03
CA GLU A 459 -31.91 -9.24 18.00
C GLU A 459 -30.63 -8.39 17.95
N PRO A 460 -30.69 -7.08 18.25
CA PRO A 460 -29.54 -6.16 18.12
C PRO A 460 -28.25 -6.63 18.82
N ILE A 461 -28.36 -7.31 19.97
CA ILE A 461 -27.21 -7.90 20.68
C ILE A 461 -26.39 -8.87 19.81
N TYR A 462 -27.01 -9.60 18.89
CA TYR A 462 -26.28 -10.53 18.01
C TYR A 462 -25.51 -9.82 16.90
N PHE A 463 -25.96 -8.63 16.47
CA PHE A 463 -25.14 -7.78 15.61
C PHE A 463 -23.92 -7.25 16.38
N ALA A 464 -24.06 -6.86 17.66
CA ALA A 464 -22.90 -6.58 18.51
C ALA A 464 -21.97 -7.81 18.62
N VAL A 465 -22.48 -9.01 18.93
CA VAL A 465 -21.67 -10.25 18.93
C VAL A 465 -20.92 -10.46 17.62
N SER A 466 -21.54 -10.14 16.48
CA SER A 466 -20.92 -10.31 15.15
C SER A 466 -19.72 -9.39 14.90
N LEU A 467 -19.64 -8.21 15.55
CA LEU A 467 -18.55 -7.24 15.42
C LEU A 467 -17.33 -7.54 16.31
N LEU A 468 -17.49 -8.40 17.31
CA LEU A 468 -16.43 -8.70 18.28
C LEU A 468 -15.24 -9.50 17.68
N PRO A 469 -15.42 -10.48 16.77
CA PRO A 469 -14.32 -11.17 16.10
C PRO A 469 -13.29 -10.23 15.47
N CYS A 470 -13.71 -9.24 14.69
CA CYS A 470 -12.80 -8.22 14.14
C CYS A 470 -11.99 -7.54 15.25
N SER A 471 -12.71 -6.99 16.24
CA SER A 471 -12.12 -6.22 17.34
C SER A 471 -11.14 -7.01 18.22
N ARG A 472 -11.27 -8.34 18.31
CA ARG A 472 -10.44 -9.21 19.17
C ARG A 472 -9.40 -10.03 18.40
N LEU A 473 -9.72 -10.51 17.20
CA LEU A 473 -8.82 -11.35 16.40
C LEU A 473 -7.67 -10.55 15.80
N TRP A 474 -7.92 -9.36 15.25
CA TRP A 474 -6.85 -8.53 14.66
C TRP A 474 -5.84 -8.11 15.73
N LEU A 475 -6.31 -7.70 16.91
CA LEU A 475 -5.50 -7.42 18.09
C LEU A 475 -4.65 -8.62 18.51
N TRP A 476 -5.25 -9.81 18.56
CA TRP A 476 -4.54 -11.03 18.92
C TRP A 476 -3.49 -11.40 17.85
N LEU A 477 -3.83 -11.35 16.57
CA LEU A 477 -2.91 -11.63 15.45
C LEU A 477 -1.71 -10.68 15.45
N ALA A 478 -1.92 -9.37 15.59
CA ALA A 478 -0.84 -8.38 15.63
C ALA A 478 0.13 -8.61 16.80
N ASN A 479 -0.37 -9.06 17.96
CA ASN A 479 0.45 -9.42 19.12
C ASN A 479 1.15 -10.79 19.01
N HIS A 480 0.68 -11.71 18.16
CA HIS A 480 1.26 -13.05 17.98
C HIS A 480 2.09 -13.19 16.70
N LEU A 481 1.97 -12.24 15.77
CA LEU A 481 2.83 -12.13 14.59
C LEU A 481 4.14 -11.43 14.95
N ASP A 482 5.22 -12.20 14.87
CA ASP A 482 6.59 -11.74 15.08
C ASP A 482 7.11 -10.98 13.84
N ILE A 483 6.46 -9.87 13.52
CA ILE A 483 6.90 -8.84 12.57
C ILE A 483 7.76 -7.83 13.36
N SER A 484 8.97 -7.58 12.85
CA SER A 484 9.98 -6.67 13.42
C SER A 484 9.99 -5.30 12.71
N TYR A 485 10.69 -4.33 13.30
CA TYR A 485 11.01 -3.07 12.62
C TYR A 485 11.89 -3.33 11.38
N GLY A 486 11.63 -2.63 10.27
CA GLY A 486 12.27 -2.86 8.98
C GLY A 486 11.59 -3.91 8.09
N ASN A 487 10.49 -4.52 8.54
CA ASN A 487 9.60 -5.30 7.69
C ASN A 487 8.56 -4.37 7.02
N ALA A 488 8.28 -4.57 5.72
CA ALA A 488 7.29 -3.79 4.95
C ALA A 488 5.88 -3.73 5.57
N TYR A 489 5.51 -4.74 6.37
CA TYR A 489 4.21 -4.90 7.02
C TYR A 489 4.21 -4.47 8.50
N PHE A 490 5.26 -3.79 8.97
CA PHE A 490 5.37 -3.37 10.37
C PHE A 490 4.26 -2.39 10.79
N ILE A 491 3.86 -1.45 9.92
CA ILE A 491 2.75 -0.53 10.20
C ILE A 491 1.42 -1.26 10.43
N TRP A 492 1.11 -2.32 9.67
CA TRP A 492 -0.10 -3.13 9.92
C TRP A 492 -0.12 -3.69 11.35
N LYS A 493 1.01 -4.27 11.80
CA LYS A 493 1.14 -4.77 13.18
C LYS A 493 1.01 -3.63 14.19
N LYS A 494 1.67 -2.49 13.95
CA LYS A 494 1.65 -1.34 14.84
C LYS A 494 0.25 -0.77 15.05
N ASN A 495 -0.53 -0.64 13.98
CA ASN A 495 -1.88 -0.08 14.03
C ASN A 495 -2.88 -1.03 14.72
N ASN A 496 -2.58 -2.33 14.76
CA ASN A 496 -3.48 -3.35 15.31
C ASN A 496 -3.06 -3.92 16.68
N MET A 497 -1.86 -3.65 17.20
CA MET A 497 -1.39 -4.28 18.45
C MET A 497 -1.98 -3.70 19.75
N HIS A 498 -2.86 -2.70 19.67
CA HIS A 498 -3.40 -1.97 20.82
C HIS A 498 -4.93 -1.89 20.80
N GLY A 499 -5.54 -1.77 21.98
CA GLY A 499 -6.98 -1.55 22.15
C GLY A 499 -7.60 -2.55 23.15
N ASP A 500 -8.67 -2.11 23.81
CA ASP A 500 -9.27 -2.81 24.95
C ASP A 500 -10.74 -3.18 24.67
N PRO A 501 -11.01 -4.06 23.68
CA PRO A 501 -12.38 -4.40 23.27
C PRO A 501 -13.24 -4.98 24.40
N GLU A 502 -12.64 -5.51 25.46
CA GLU A 502 -13.37 -5.95 26.64
C GLU A 502 -14.14 -4.83 27.36
N GLU A 503 -13.67 -3.58 27.35
CA GLU A 503 -14.35 -2.45 27.99
C GLU A 503 -15.72 -2.18 27.37
N HIS A 504 -15.85 -2.34 26.05
CA HIS A 504 -17.09 -2.07 25.32
C HIS A 504 -18.05 -3.27 25.27
N TYR A 505 -17.52 -4.49 25.27
CA TYR A 505 -18.34 -5.68 25.00
C TYR A 505 -18.68 -6.49 26.25
N ARG A 506 -17.81 -6.59 27.27
CA ARG A 506 -17.96 -7.58 28.36
C ARG A 506 -19.27 -7.41 29.12
N LYS A 507 -19.51 -6.20 29.65
CA LYS A 507 -20.75 -5.85 30.37
C LYS A 507 -22.00 -5.96 29.49
N LEU A 508 -21.92 -5.54 28.23
CA LEU A 508 -23.05 -5.59 27.29
C LEU A 508 -23.49 -7.03 27.02
N LEU A 509 -22.53 -7.94 26.76
CA LEU A 509 -22.82 -9.34 26.52
C LEU A 509 -23.46 -10.01 27.74
N ASP A 510 -22.91 -9.79 28.94
CA ASP A 510 -23.41 -10.37 30.18
C ASP A 510 -24.81 -9.87 30.56
N ASN A 511 -25.12 -8.59 30.30
CA ASN A 511 -26.45 -8.01 30.50
C ASN A 511 -27.52 -8.68 29.63
N HIS A 512 -27.22 -8.91 28.36
CA HIS A 512 -28.24 -9.24 27.33
C HIS A 512 -28.35 -10.74 27.03
N LEU A 513 -27.27 -11.51 27.16
CA LEU A 513 -27.22 -12.93 26.80
C LEU A 513 -27.41 -13.84 28.04
N THR A 514 -28.48 -13.64 28.80
CA THR A 514 -28.66 -14.28 30.11
C THR A 514 -29.00 -15.78 30.02
N THR A 515 -29.76 -16.20 29.01
CA THR A 515 -30.24 -17.59 28.86
C THR A 515 -29.23 -18.52 28.17
N LYS A 516 -29.39 -19.84 28.38
CA LYS A 516 -28.54 -20.86 27.73
C LYS A 516 -28.63 -20.81 26.20
N ASP A 517 -29.81 -20.56 25.66
CA ASP A 517 -30.05 -20.56 24.21
C ASP A 517 -29.51 -19.28 23.55
N GLN A 518 -29.64 -18.11 24.21
CA GLN A 518 -28.95 -16.89 23.78
C GLN A 518 -27.42 -17.06 23.76
N LYS A 519 -26.84 -17.63 24.84
CA LYS A 519 -25.39 -17.93 24.91
C LYS A 519 -24.96 -18.90 23.80
N LYS A 520 -25.79 -19.89 23.45
CA LYS A 520 -25.54 -20.80 22.33
C LYS A 520 -25.58 -20.07 20.98
N ARG A 521 -26.63 -19.27 20.73
CA ARG A 521 -26.80 -18.51 19.49
C ARG A 521 -25.68 -17.50 19.27
N ALA A 522 -25.29 -16.78 20.32
CA ALA A 522 -24.14 -15.88 20.29
C ALA A 522 -22.85 -16.62 19.92
N ASN A 523 -22.61 -17.82 20.45
CA ASN A 523 -21.44 -18.62 20.08
C ASN A 523 -21.46 -19.09 18.62
N GLU A 524 -22.63 -19.45 18.09
CA GLU A 524 -22.79 -19.79 16.66
C GLU A 524 -22.44 -18.60 15.75
N ILE A 525 -22.96 -17.42 16.07
CA ILE A 525 -22.72 -16.18 15.31
C ILE A 525 -21.26 -15.73 15.43
N PHE A 526 -20.70 -15.73 16.64
CA PHE A 526 -19.30 -15.42 16.88
C PHE A 526 -18.38 -16.35 16.09
N ARG A 527 -18.66 -17.67 16.08
CA ARG A 527 -17.90 -18.64 15.30
C ARG A 527 -18.01 -18.40 13.80
N GLN A 528 -19.21 -18.08 13.30
CA GLN A 528 -19.41 -17.78 11.88
C GLN A 528 -18.59 -16.56 11.44
N GLN A 529 -18.51 -15.52 12.26
CA GLN A 529 -17.76 -14.32 11.93
C GLN A 529 -16.24 -14.48 12.13
N MET A 530 -15.78 -15.24 13.14
CA MET A 530 -14.39 -15.71 13.21
C MET A 530 -13.99 -16.49 11.94
N GLN A 531 -14.90 -17.31 11.39
CA GLN A 531 -14.65 -18.03 10.14
C GLN A 531 -14.63 -17.11 8.92
N ASN A 532 -15.44 -16.05 8.89
CA ASN A 532 -15.40 -15.08 7.80
C ASN A 532 -14.11 -14.25 7.80
N GLU A 533 -13.62 -13.82 8.97
CA GLU A 533 -12.28 -13.26 9.15
C GLU A 533 -11.19 -14.20 8.63
N HIS A 534 -11.22 -15.47 9.04
CA HIS A 534 -10.29 -16.49 8.55
C HIS A 534 -10.33 -16.61 7.03
N ASN A 535 -11.52 -16.67 6.44
CA ASN A 535 -11.73 -16.80 5.00
C ASN A 535 -11.24 -15.56 4.25
N PHE A 536 -11.35 -14.36 4.82
CA PHE A 536 -10.81 -13.13 4.24
C PHE A 536 -9.28 -13.17 4.16
N PHE A 537 -8.60 -13.46 5.27
CA PHE A 537 -7.13 -13.64 5.28
C PHE A 537 -6.68 -14.79 4.37
N ALA A 538 -7.46 -15.87 4.25
CA ALA A 538 -7.14 -17.00 3.38
C ALA A 538 -7.22 -16.60 1.89
N ALA A 539 -8.32 -15.97 1.50
CA ALA A 539 -8.56 -15.51 0.12
C ALA A 539 -7.65 -14.33 -0.30
N SER A 540 -6.92 -13.70 0.62
CA SER A 540 -6.00 -12.59 0.33
C SER A 540 -4.71 -13.00 -0.40
N LEU A 541 -4.54 -14.30 -0.70
CA LEU A 541 -3.53 -14.83 -1.63
C LEU A 541 -4.11 -15.48 -2.88
N ASP A 542 -5.44 -15.59 -3.00
CA ASP A 542 -6.10 -16.25 -4.13
C ASP A 542 -6.41 -15.21 -5.25
N GLU A 543 -6.08 -15.54 -6.51
CA GLU A 543 -6.38 -14.74 -7.73
C GLU A 543 -7.47 -15.36 -8.64
#